data_AF-A0A2E8FH56-F1
#
_entry.id   AF-A0A2E8FH56-F1
#
_cell.length_a   1.000
_cell.length_b   1.000
_cell.length_c   1.000
_cell.angle_alpha   90.00
_cell.angle_beta   90.00
_cell.angle_gamma   90.00
#
_symmetry.space_group_name_H-M   'P 1'
#
loop_
_entity.id
_entity.type
_entity.pdbx_description
1 polymer ?
#
loop_
_entity_poly.entity_id
_entity_poly.type
_entity_poly.pdbx_seq_one_letter_code
_entity_poly.pdbx_strand_id
1 'polypeptide(L)'
;MNPGETVSGTFVDDQPKRSMMRVRETLAVTALVWWCGITGGWEVMADDAAKPKTPAAPAFQAVKTSDEAVARIRQLGGRVHQLSAKRKVLVVDLRFVVEGFSDDHLQYIPVLKDVVVVRLKRVAVTDAGLKHLVAVSTIEELDLSETAVSDAGLKIIARLPALKTLNLFGTSITDAGLIQLKPVKTLRRLFIDRTRTSVAGIADLKSSNAGLAVVPDRPETRRRIAALVEVARKLLAESKTAVAAAAKAHDQLTPKVGALKKNEDATKAASEAAKKQSDAANKAQAETKKAVDQAAAKLKAATEKYTATKKLADAAKAKAAAAGKKAAEAKQQHERAKKAKPAFDLAKRIQVASQLRLADARRRQVISPGAPFEPRQDKLPSPVPPGATVLFDGSDTTKFLSKTGEKINWPIEKGNLVSTKGGSNSNHVVSSVHFRDAVIHVEFLLPPKGSGNSGVYIHGNYELQIIRSHGKKEVTQKDMGAVYGFAKPLVNAARKPGQWQVYDILYRAPRRDDKQKIVKKGSITAWLNGQLVQQNTRFGEPRSVYHPYRHQTTPYLKAIFEKQKKTMTGPVFLQDHGHPTRFRNVWILPLDDQLQGYKPQ
;
A
#
# COMPACT_ATOMS: atom_id res chain seq x y z
N MET A 1 16.84 -62.50 -4.70
CA MET A 1 18.32 -62.44 -4.78
C MET A 1 18.68 -61.85 -6.15
N ASN A 2 19.49 -60.80 -6.12
CA ASN A 2 20.07 -60.00 -7.23
C ASN A 2 20.88 -60.87 -8.23
N PRO A 3 21.36 -60.38 -9.42
CA PRO A 3 21.85 -59.00 -9.72
C PRO A 3 21.53 -58.49 -11.15
N GLY A 4 21.78 -57.27 -11.60
CA GLY A 4 22.43 -56.07 -11.09
C GLY A 4 22.77 -55.20 -12.31
N GLU A 5 22.57 -53.89 -12.28
CA GLU A 5 23.34 -52.94 -13.10
C GLU A 5 23.10 -51.49 -12.66
N THR A 6 24.21 -50.75 -12.69
CA THR A 6 24.44 -49.37 -12.28
C THR A 6 23.87 -48.35 -13.26
N VAL A 7 23.25 -47.27 -12.77
CA VAL A 7 23.14 -46.01 -13.54
C VAL A 7 23.55 -44.82 -12.67
N SER A 8 24.69 -44.24 -13.05
CA SER A 8 25.16 -42.93 -12.66
C SER A 8 24.59 -41.85 -13.60
N GLY A 9 24.47 -40.62 -13.11
CA GLY A 9 24.63 -39.43 -13.97
C GLY A 9 23.38 -38.65 -14.38
N THR A 10 23.12 -37.59 -13.60
CA THR A 10 22.69 -36.24 -14.04
C THR A 10 21.35 -36.06 -14.74
N PHE A 11 20.37 -35.62 -13.95
CA PHE A 11 19.21 -34.81 -14.37
C PHE A 11 19.67 -33.41 -14.82
N VAL A 12 19.34 -33.03 -16.06
CA VAL A 12 19.13 -31.63 -16.46
C VAL A 12 17.85 -31.60 -17.29
N ASP A 13 16.74 -31.25 -16.64
CA ASP A 13 15.45 -30.99 -17.25
C ASP A 13 15.43 -29.55 -17.78
N ASP A 14 15.31 -29.40 -19.10
CA ASP A 14 15.26 -28.13 -19.82
C ASP A 14 13.81 -27.63 -19.88
N GLN A 15 13.32 -27.10 -18.76
CA GLN A 15 12.01 -26.42 -18.65
C GLN A 15 12.15 -24.96 -18.19
N PRO A 16 12.65 -24.05 -19.05
CA PRO A 16 12.25 -22.64 -18.93
C PRO A 16 11.96 -21.98 -20.28
N LYS A 17 11.29 -22.66 -21.22
CA LYS A 17 10.83 -22.03 -22.48
C LYS A 17 9.33 -22.12 -22.78
N ARG A 18 8.51 -22.70 -21.89
CA ARG A 18 7.03 -22.75 -22.06
C ARG A 18 6.21 -21.91 -21.08
N SER A 19 6.83 -21.25 -20.09
CA SER A 19 6.14 -20.41 -19.10
C SER A 19 6.04 -18.92 -19.45
N MET A 20 6.75 -18.43 -20.48
CA MET A 20 6.73 -17.00 -20.87
C MET A 20 5.70 -16.62 -21.95
N MET A 21 4.97 -17.59 -22.52
CA MET A 21 3.94 -17.31 -23.54
C MET A 21 2.49 -17.41 -23.06
N ARG A 22 2.22 -17.83 -21.81
CA ARG A 22 0.84 -17.84 -21.25
C ARG A 22 0.55 -16.75 -20.22
N VAL A 23 1.52 -15.87 -19.90
CA VAL A 23 1.33 -14.78 -18.91
C VAL A 23 1.12 -13.41 -19.59
N ARG A 24 1.20 -13.33 -20.92
CA ARG A 24 1.05 -12.06 -21.66
C ARG A 24 -0.32 -11.83 -22.30
N GLU A 25 -1.21 -12.82 -22.35
CA GLU A 25 -2.55 -12.65 -22.94
C GLU A 25 -3.70 -12.62 -21.92
N THR A 26 -3.51 -13.09 -20.68
CA THR A 26 -4.58 -13.10 -19.67
C THR A 26 -4.75 -11.76 -18.93
N LEU A 27 -3.75 -10.87 -18.99
CA LEU A 27 -3.79 -9.56 -18.30
C LEU A 27 -4.34 -8.40 -19.16
N ALA A 28 -4.64 -8.64 -20.44
CA ALA A 28 -5.21 -7.61 -21.33
C ALA A 28 -6.74 -7.73 -21.51
N VAL A 29 -7.35 -8.89 -21.20
CA VAL A 29 -8.78 -9.13 -21.47
C VAL A 29 -9.67 -8.88 -20.24
N THR A 30 -9.16 -9.09 -19.02
CA THR A 30 -9.96 -8.88 -17.77
C THR A 30 -10.11 -7.40 -17.37
N ALA A 31 -9.20 -6.52 -17.81
CA ALA A 31 -9.31 -5.09 -17.57
C ALA A 31 -10.25 -4.37 -18.58
N LEU A 32 -10.52 -4.97 -19.74
CA LEU A 32 -11.41 -4.39 -20.75
C LEU A 32 -12.88 -4.74 -20.51
N VAL A 33 -13.16 -5.93 -19.98
CA VAL A 33 -14.55 -6.41 -19.75
C VAL A 33 -15.20 -5.72 -18.54
N TRP A 34 -14.43 -5.28 -17.54
CA TRP A 34 -14.96 -4.49 -16.42
C TRP A 34 -15.13 -2.99 -16.73
N TRP A 35 -14.50 -2.50 -17.81
CA TRP A 35 -14.63 -1.10 -18.26
C TRP A 35 -15.68 -0.92 -19.38
N CYS A 36 -15.99 -1.94 -20.20
CA CYS A 36 -16.87 -1.78 -21.38
C CYS A 36 -18.30 -2.32 -21.28
N GLY A 37 -18.75 -2.93 -20.17
CA GLY A 37 -20.18 -3.23 -19.98
C GLY A 37 -20.81 -4.12 -21.07
N ILE A 38 -20.11 -5.18 -21.51
CA ILE A 38 -20.68 -6.19 -22.42
C ILE A 38 -21.17 -7.37 -21.57
N THR A 39 -22.49 -7.56 -21.52
CA THR A 39 -23.13 -8.76 -21.01
C THR A 39 -23.09 -9.87 -22.07
N GLY A 40 -22.37 -10.95 -21.81
CA GLY A 40 -22.39 -12.17 -22.62
C GLY A 40 -21.78 -13.33 -21.82
N GLY A 41 -22.60 -14.35 -21.54
CA GLY A 41 -22.36 -15.36 -20.51
C GLY A 41 -21.17 -16.28 -20.74
N TRP A 42 -20.59 -16.73 -19.63
CA TRP A 42 -19.90 -18.01 -19.52
C TRP A 42 -20.37 -18.75 -18.28
N GLU A 43 -20.96 -19.92 -18.54
CA GLU A 43 -21.29 -20.94 -17.57
C GLU A 43 -20.06 -21.43 -16.82
N VAL A 44 -20.35 -21.85 -15.60
CA VAL A 44 -19.43 -22.25 -14.55
C VAL A 44 -18.89 -23.65 -14.84
N MET A 45 -17.56 -23.80 -14.86
CA MET A 45 -16.92 -25.07 -14.48
C MET A 45 -16.21 -24.80 -13.16
N ALA A 46 -16.89 -25.16 -12.07
CA ALA A 46 -16.39 -25.10 -10.72
C ALA A 46 -15.61 -26.40 -10.44
N ASP A 47 -14.32 -26.28 -10.13
CA ASP A 47 -13.62 -27.27 -9.33
C ASP A 47 -13.57 -26.77 -7.88
N ASP A 48 -14.15 -27.58 -7.01
CA ASP A 48 -14.28 -27.38 -5.57
C ASP A 48 -12.91 -27.40 -4.87
N ALA A 49 -12.48 -26.24 -4.38
CA ALA A 49 -11.47 -26.13 -3.34
C ALA A 49 -12.02 -25.27 -2.19
N ALA A 50 -12.30 -25.96 -1.08
CA ALA A 50 -12.96 -25.49 0.13
C ALA A 50 -12.61 -24.06 0.58
N LYS A 51 -13.56 -23.14 0.41
CA LYS A 51 -13.63 -21.89 1.17
C LYS A 51 -14.16 -22.18 2.58
N PRO A 52 -13.67 -21.51 3.64
CA PRO A 52 -14.38 -21.51 4.91
C PRO A 52 -15.76 -20.87 4.69
N LYS A 53 -16.82 -21.64 4.92
CA LYS A 53 -18.22 -21.18 4.81
C LYS A 53 -18.48 -20.12 5.89
N THR A 54 -18.63 -18.87 5.46
CA THR A 54 -19.30 -17.84 6.27
C THR A 54 -20.72 -18.32 6.57
N PRO A 55 -21.26 -18.16 7.79
CA PRO A 55 -22.65 -18.51 8.06
C PRO A 55 -23.56 -17.74 7.11
N ALA A 56 -24.41 -18.45 6.36
CA ALA A 56 -25.41 -17.80 5.53
C ALA A 56 -26.37 -17.00 6.43
N ALA A 57 -26.77 -15.82 5.97
CA ALA A 57 -27.89 -15.07 6.52
C ALA A 57 -29.08 -16.01 6.79
N PRO A 58 -29.79 -15.90 7.94
CA PRO A 58 -31.06 -16.58 8.09
C PRO A 58 -31.97 -16.17 6.93
N ALA A 59 -32.63 -17.12 6.27
CA ALA A 59 -33.57 -16.80 5.20
C ALA A 59 -34.75 -16.00 5.77
N PHE A 60 -35.32 -15.09 4.96
CA PHE A 60 -36.54 -14.39 5.31
C PHE A 60 -37.68 -15.38 5.60
N GLN A 61 -38.47 -15.12 6.64
CA GLN A 61 -39.63 -15.91 7.00
C GLN A 61 -40.83 -14.98 7.12
N ALA A 62 -41.91 -15.21 6.39
CA ALA A 62 -43.09 -14.37 6.46
C ALA A 62 -43.65 -14.29 7.89
N VAL A 63 -44.11 -13.11 8.27
CA VAL A 63 -44.72 -12.82 9.59
C VAL A 63 -46.07 -12.15 9.39
N LYS A 64 -47.01 -12.41 10.29
CA LYS A 64 -48.38 -11.87 10.24
C LYS A 64 -48.62 -10.78 11.29
N THR A 65 -47.88 -10.79 12.39
CA THR A 65 -48.09 -9.88 13.52
C THR A 65 -46.89 -8.99 13.78
N SER A 66 -47.12 -7.83 14.43
CA SER A 66 -46.04 -6.93 14.85
C SER A 66 -45.05 -7.62 15.79
N ASP A 67 -45.53 -8.47 16.70
CA ASP A 67 -44.68 -9.15 17.68
C ASP A 67 -43.77 -10.19 17.00
N GLU A 68 -44.29 -10.92 16.01
CA GLU A 68 -43.48 -11.81 15.18
C GLU A 68 -42.40 -11.02 14.41
N ALA A 69 -42.76 -9.90 13.79
CA ALA A 69 -41.82 -9.04 13.08
C ALA A 69 -40.71 -8.51 14.01
N VAL A 70 -41.07 -8.06 15.22
CA VAL A 70 -40.11 -7.62 16.24
C VAL A 70 -39.19 -8.76 16.66
N ALA A 71 -39.73 -9.97 16.88
CA ALA A 71 -38.93 -11.14 17.23
C ALA A 71 -37.93 -11.49 16.13
N ARG A 72 -38.33 -11.47 14.85
CA ARG A 72 -37.43 -11.69 13.71
C ARG A 72 -36.35 -10.63 13.59
N ILE A 73 -36.71 -9.37 13.73
CA ILE A 73 -35.74 -8.27 13.73
C ILE A 73 -34.71 -8.44 14.86
N ARG A 74 -35.15 -8.81 16.07
CA ARG A 74 -34.26 -9.08 17.21
C ARG A 74 -33.36 -10.30 16.99
N GLN A 75 -33.89 -11.37 16.39
CA GLN A 75 -33.12 -12.55 16.03
C GLN A 75 -31.98 -12.22 15.05
N LEU A 76 -32.21 -11.27 14.15
CA LEU A 76 -31.20 -10.74 13.22
C LEU A 76 -30.25 -9.72 13.85
N GLY A 77 -30.35 -9.45 15.16
CA GLY A 77 -29.52 -8.48 15.88
C GLY A 77 -30.01 -7.03 15.80
N GLY A 78 -31.15 -6.79 15.16
CA GLY A 78 -31.82 -5.50 15.11
C GLY A 78 -32.56 -5.17 16.41
N ARG A 79 -32.89 -3.89 16.60
CA ARG A 79 -33.64 -3.42 17.79
C ARG A 79 -34.90 -2.69 17.36
N VAL A 80 -36.02 -3.02 17.98
CA VAL A 80 -37.28 -2.27 17.88
C VAL A 80 -37.64 -1.76 19.27
N HIS A 81 -37.81 -0.45 19.38
CA HIS A 81 -38.14 0.24 20.64
C HIS A 81 -39.02 1.47 20.38
N GLN A 82 -39.72 1.93 21.42
CA GLN A 82 -40.48 3.18 21.34
C GLN A 82 -39.54 4.38 21.39
N LEU A 83 -39.86 5.43 20.63
CA LEU A 83 -39.07 6.65 20.59
C LEU A 83 -39.06 7.39 21.94
N SER A 84 -40.20 7.43 22.63
CA SER A 84 -40.28 7.91 24.01
C SER A 84 -41.56 7.41 24.69
N ALA A 85 -41.61 7.50 26.02
CA ALA A 85 -42.83 7.17 26.79
C ALA A 85 -44.05 8.04 26.41
N LYS A 86 -43.81 9.26 25.91
CA LYS A 86 -44.86 10.21 25.50
C LYS A 86 -45.26 10.08 24.03
N ARG A 87 -44.37 9.54 23.18
CA ARG A 87 -44.60 9.36 21.75
C ARG A 87 -44.41 7.88 21.43
N LYS A 88 -45.51 7.12 21.51
CA LYS A 88 -45.59 5.66 21.31
C LYS A 88 -45.36 5.22 19.85
N VAL A 89 -44.41 5.84 19.17
CA VAL A 89 -44.00 5.51 17.80
C VAL A 89 -42.73 4.66 17.83
N LEU A 90 -42.55 3.81 16.83
CA LEU A 90 -41.46 2.84 16.79
C LEU A 90 -40.21 3.37 16.09
N VAL A 91 -39.07 2.97 16.64
CA VAL A 91 -37.74 3.08 16.07
C VAL A 91 -37.25 1.68 15.73
N VAL A 92 -36.95 1.44 14.45
CA VAL A 92 -36.29 0.23 13.96
C VAL A 92 -34.81 0.55 13.73
N ASP A 93 -33.94 -0.01 14.57
CA ASP A 93 -32.50 0.24 14.54
C ASP A 93 -31.73 -1.03 14.18
N LEU A 94 -31.24 -1.09 12.95
CA LEU A 94 -30.48 -2.23 12.40
C LEU A 94 -28.98 -1.95 12.31
N ARG A 95 -28.48 -0.89 12.95
CA ARG A 95 -27.06 -0.49 12.87
C ARG A 95 -26.11 -1.47 13.55
N PHE A 96 -26.65 -2.39 14.36
CA PHE A 96 -25.89 -3.41 15.09
C PHE A 96 -26.02 -4.80 14.47
N VAL A 97 -26.68 -4.92 13.31
CA VAL A 97 -26.73 -6.20 12.59
C VAL A 97 -25.35 -6.45 11.97
N VAL A 98 -24.69 -7.50 12.43
CA VAL A 98 -23.27 -7.75 12.14
C VAL A 98 -23.10 -8.53 10.83
N GLU A 99 -23.97 -9.52 10.56
CA GLU A 99 -24.04 -10.29 9.32
C GLU A 99 -25.48 -10.81 9.10
N GLY A 100 -25.97 -10.79 7.85
CA GLY A 100 -27.18 -11.54 7.46
C GLY A 100 -28.49 -10.76 7.20
N PHE A 101 -28.50 -9.43 7.23
CA PHE A 101 -29.68 -8.64 6.81
C PHE A 101 -29.60 -8.25 5.34
N SER A 102 -30.67 -8.47 4.58
CA SER A 102 -30.78 -8.25 3.12
C SER A 102 -32.07 -7.53 2.76
N ASP A 103 -32.27 -7.25 1.46
CA ASP A 103 -33.49 -6.62 0.94
C ASP A 103 -34.78 -7.33 1.34
N ASP A 104 -34.80 -8.67 1.35
CA ASP A 104 -35.99 -9.46 1.70
C ASP A 104 -36.43 -9.21 3.14
N HIS A 105 -35.49 -8.96 4.04
CA HIS A 105 -35.75 -8.74 5.45
C HIS A 105 -36.39 -7.38 5.74
N LEU A 106 -36.36 -6.42 4.80
CA LEU A 106 -37.09 -5.16 4.94
C LEU A 106 -38.62 -5.35 4.95
N GLN A 107 -39.10 -6.53 4.52
CA GLN A 107 -40.53 -6.89 4.59
C GLN A 107 -41.08 -6.99 6.02
N TYR A 108 -40.22 -7.08 7.04
CA TYR A 108 -40.67 -7.01 8.44
C TYR A 108 -41.16 -5.62 8.85
N ILE A 109 -40.61 -4.57 8.24
CA ILE A 109 -40.88 -3.17 8.63
C ILE A 109 -42.33 -2.76 8.36
N PRO A 110 -42.96 -3.04 7.19
CA PRO A 110 -44.35 -2.65 6.94
C PRO A 110 -45.39 -3.39 7.78
N VAL A 111 -45.03 -4.50 8.44
CA VAL A 111 -45.91 -5.20 9.38
C VAL A 111 -46.02 -4.45 10.72
N LEU A 112 -45.03 -3.61 11.04
CA LEU A 112 -45.02 -2.81 12.26
C LEU A 112 -45.90 -1.56 12.10
N LYS A 113 -46.74 -1.30 13.11
CA LYS A 113 -47.53 -0.06 13.19
C LYS A 113 -46.68 1.09 13.74
N ASP A 114 -46.95 2.31 13.27
CA ASP A 114 -46.38 3.57 13.81
C ASP A 114 -44.85 3.70 13.75
N VAL A 115 -44.19 3.13 12.74
CA VAL A 115 -42.74 3.28 12.55
C VAL A 115 -42.40 4.68 12.04
N VAL A 116 -41.58 5.41 12.80
CA VAL A 116 -41.18 6.79 12.50
C VAL A 116 -39.69 6.88 12.14
N VAL A 117 -38.87 5.99 12.68
CA VAL A 117 -37.42 6.01 12.46
C VAL A 117 -36.94 4.64 12.01
N VAL A 118 -36.21 4.59 10.89
CA VAL A 118 -35.58 3.37 10.36
C VAL A 118 -34.10 3.63 10.14
N ARG A 119 -33.24 2.84 10.79
CA ARG A 119 -31.78 2.95 10.66
C ARG A 119 -31.16 1.71 10.04
N LEU A 120 -30.68 1.85 8.81
CA LEU A 120 -30.12 0.81 7.95
C LEU A 120 -28.61 1.02 7.70
N LYS A 121 -27.90 1.69 8.61
CA LYS A 121 -26.48 1.96 8.42
C LYS A 121 -25.70 0.66 8.23
N ARG A 122 -24.93 0.57 7.14
CA ARG A 122 -24.01 -0.56 6.83
C ARG A 122 -24.68 -1.94 6.73
N VAL A 123 -25.99 -2.01 6.44
CA VAL A 123 -26.63 -3.30 6.09
C VAL A 123 -26.59 -3.53 4.58
N ALA A 124 -26.68 -4.79 4.15
CA ALA A 124 -26.63 -5.20 2.74
C ALA A 124 -27.98 -4.95 2.03
N VAL A 125 -28.48 -3.72 2.12
CA VAL A 125 -29.68 -3.23 1.45
C VAL A 125 -29.29 -2.51 0.15
N THR A 126 -30.05 -2.79 -0.90
CA THR A 126 -29.94 -2.18 -2.23
C THR A 126 -31.22 -1.41 -2.58
N ASP A 127 -31.27 -0.83 -3.78
CA ASP A 127 -32.45 -0.13 -4.29
C ASP A 127 -33.70 -1.03 -4.32
N ALA A 128 -33.52 -2.34 -4.55
CA ALA A 128 -34.63 -3.30 -4.67
C ALA A 128 -35.40 -3.46 -3.35
N GLY A 129 -34.70 -3.44 -2.22
CA GLY A 129 -35.31 -3.56 -0.89
C GLY A 129 -36.13 -2.34 -0.47
N LEU A 130 -35.80 -1.14 -0.97
CA LEU A 130 -36.44 0.11 -0.55
C LEU A 130 -37.94 0.18 -0.89
N LYS A 131 -38.41 -0.63 -1.84
CA LYS A 131 -39.84 -0.74 -2.19
C LYS A 131 -40.71 -1.18 -0.99
N HIS A 132 -40.13 -1.86 0.00
CA HIS A 132 -40.85 -2.29 1.20
C HIS A 132 -41.04 -1.13 2.19
N LEU A 133 -40.16 -0.13 2.16
CA LEU A 133 -40.24 1.01 3.07
C LEU A 133 -41.32 2.00 2.66
N VAL A 134 -41.60 2.15 1.35
CA VAL A 134 -42.60 3.11 0.87
C VAL A 134 -44.04 2.77 1.28
N ALA A 135 -44.30 1.53 1.71
CA ALA A 135 -45.56 1.13 2.31
C ALA A 135 -45.78 1.74 3.71
N VAL A 136 -44.73 2.25 4.34
CA VAL A 136 -44.76 2.82 5.69
C VAL A 136 -44.78 4.34 5.60
N SER A 137 -45.99 4.89 5.47
CA SER A 137 -46.22 6.33 5.26
C SER A 137 -45.79 7.21 6.44
N THR A 138 -45.54 6.63 7.62
CA THR A 138 -45.19 7.33 8.86
C THR A 138 -43.69 7.59 9.04
N ILE A 139 -42.81 7.10 8.15
CA ILE A 139 -41.36 7.26 8.29
C ILE A 139 -40.96 8.74 8.17
N GLU A 140 -40.39 9.29 9.25
CA GLU A 140 -39.87 10.66 9.30
C GLU A 140 -38.33 10.70 9.23
N GLU A 141 -37.64 9.68 9.74
CA GLU A 141 -36.18 9.57 9.73
C GLU A 141 -35.74 8.25 9.10
N LEU A 142 -34.95 8.34 8.03
CA LEU A 142 -34.38 7.19 7.33
C LEU A 142 -32.86 7.35 7.23
N ASP A 143 -32.14 6.39 7.79
CA ASP A 143 -30.68 6.30 7.68
C ASP A 143 -30.26 5.16 6.75
N LEU A 144 -29.76 5.51 5.57
CA LEU A 144 -29.22 4.61 4.54
C LEU A 144 -27.69 4.70 4.44
N SER A 145 -27.03 5.26 5.45
CA SER A 145 -25.59 5.50 5.38
C SER A 145 -24.79 4.21 5.16
N GLU A 146 -23.79 4.29 4.29
CA GLU A 146 -22.89 3.18 3.93
C GLU A 146 -23.64 1.92 3.42
N THR A 147 -24.80 2.09 2.76
CA THR A 147 -25.52 1.02 2.03
C THR A 147 -25.20 1.03 0.54
N ALA A 148 -25.67 0.01 -0.20
CA ALA A 148 -25.49 -0.11 -1.65
C ALA A 148 -26.53 0.69 -2.47
N VAL A 149 -27.29 1.58 -1.83
CA VAL A 149 -28.32 2.41 -2.47
C VAL A 149 -27.70 3.40 -3.47
N SER A 150 -28.38 3.54 -4.62
CA SER A 150 -28.00 4.38 -5.75
C SER A 150 -29.07 5.45 -6.06
N ASP A 151 -28.86 6.24 -7.11
CA ASP A 151 -29.80 7.27 -7.55
C ASP A 151 -31.19 6.70 -7.87
N ALA A 152 -31.26 5.43 -8.32
CA ALA A 152 -32.52 4.73 -8.56
C ALA A 152 -33.31 4.52 -7.26
N GLY A 153 -32.63 4.22 -6.15
CA GLY A 153 -33.26 4.09 -4.84
C GLY A 153 -33.86 5.41 -4.34
N LEU A 154 -33.27 6.56 -4.65
CA LEU A 154 -33.84 7.86 -4.26
C LEU A 154 -35.17 8.15 -4.95
N LYS A 155 -35.39 7.66 -6.17
CA LYS A 155 -36.70 7.74 -6.82
C LYS A 155 -37.78 6.98 -6.03
N ILE A 156 -37.42 5.87 -5.40
CA ILE A 156 -38.33 5.10 -4.55
C ILE A 156 -38.58 5.85 -3.23
N ILE A 157 -37.52 6.27 -2.54
CA ILE A 157 -37.59 6.95 -1.24
C ILE A 157 -38.30 8.30 -1.32
N ALA A 158 -38.24 8.99 -2.46
CA ALA A 158 -38.98 10.24 -2.68
C ALA A 158 -40.51 10.10 -2.55
N ARG A 159 -41.03 8.88 -2.53
CA ARG A 159 -42.46 8.58 -2.34
C ARG A 159 -42.87 8.52 -0.86
N LEU A 160 -41.94 8.62 0.09
CA LEU A 160 -42.25 8.66 1.53
C LEU A 160 -42.84 10.03 1.91
N PRO A 161 -44.14 10.11 2.27
CA PRO A 161 -44.84 11.38 2.40
C PRO A 161 -44.47 12.16 3.67
N ALA A 162 -43.94 11.49 4.70
CA ALA A 162 -43.59 12.10 5.99
C ALA A 162 -42.08 12.32 6.18
N LEU A 163 -41.23 12.04 5.18
CA LEU A 163 -39.78 12.02 5.34
C LEU A 163 -39.23 13.42 5.65
N LYS A 164 -38.60 13.57 6.82
CA LYS A 164 -38.02 14.82 7.35
C LYS A 164 -36.50 14.76 7.42
N THR A 165 -35.93 13.60 7.76
CA THR A 165 -34.48 13.41 7.86
C THR A 165 -34.05 12.22 7.01
N LEU A 166 -33.09 12.43 6.12
CA LEU A 166 -32.51 11.40 5.27
C LEU A 166 -30.99 11.40 5.42
N ASN A 167 -30.41 10.25 5.74
CA ASN A 167 -28.96 10.07 5.79
C ASN A 167 -28.48 9.15 4.67
N LEU A 168 -27.67 9.70 3.77
CA LEU A 168 -27.06 9.08 2.60
C LEU A 168 -25.52 9.07 2.72
N PHE A 169 -24.98 9.28 3.91
CA PHE A 169 -23.53 9.33 4.13
C PHE A 169 -22.83 8.10 3.52
N GLY A 170 -21.79 8.32 2.73
CA GLY A 170 -20.97 7.23 2.17
C GLY A 170 -21.67 6.34 1.13
N THR A 171 -22.80 6.76 0.56
CA THR A 171 -23.47 6.09 -0.57
C THR A 171 -22.94 6.58 -1.92
N SER A 172 -23.37 5.94 -3.03
CA SER A 172 -22.92 6.30 -4.38
C SER A 172 -23.75 7.40 -5.06
N ILE A 173 -24.60 8.10 -4.30
CA ILE A 173 -25.53 9.12 -4.81
C ILE A 173 -24.83 10.27 -5.55
N THR A 174 -25.39 10.67 -6.67
CA THR A 174 -24.94 11.78 -7.53
C THR A 174 -25.97 12.91 -7.58
N ASP A 175 -25.66 13.98 -8.33
CA ASP A 175 -26.60 15.08 -8.58
C ASP A 175 -27.89 14.59 -9.25
N ALA A 176 -27.83 13.54 -10.08
CA ALA A 176 -29.01 12.95 -10.72
C ALA A 176 -29.98 12.34 -9.68
N GLY A 177 -29.44 11.74 -8.63
CA GLY A 177 -30.24 11.26 -7.50
C GLY A 177 -30.85 12.40 -6.70
N LEU A 178 -30.13 13.51 -6.49
CA LEU A 178 -30.66 14.67 -5.77
C LEU A 178 -31.87 15.31 -6.47
N ILE A 179 -31.94 15.26 -7.81
CA ILE A 179 -33.11 15.73 -8.57
C ILE A 179 -34.39 15.00 -8.11
N GLN A 180 -34.29 13.71 -7.79
CA GLN A 180 -35.44 12.92 -7.33
C GLN A 180 -35.98 13.40 -5.97
N LEU A 181 -35.18 14.12 -5.18
CA LEU A 181 -35.58 14.63 -3.87
C LEU A 181 -36.26 16.02 -3.93
N LYS A 182 -36.23 16.71 -5.07
CA LYS A 182 -36.87 18.04 -5.24
C LYS A 182 -38.37 18.06 -4.90
N PRO A 183 -39.18 17.03 -5.23
CA PRO A 183 -40.59 16.99 -4.84
C PRO A 183 -40.83 16.78 -3.35
N VAL A 184 -39.83 16.29 -2.59
CA VAL A 184 -39.96 15.95 -1.16
C VAL A 184 -39.88 17.20 -0.30
N LYS A 185 -40.95 18.01 -0.31
CA LYS A 185 -41.03 19.29 0.41
C LYS A 185 -41.05 19.13 1.93
N THR A 186 -41.23 17.92 2.45
CA THR A 186 -41.17 17.60 3.88
C THR A 186 -39.73 17.44 4.40
N LEU A 187 -38.76 17.22 3.51
CA LEU A 187 -37.37 16.98 3.91
C LEU A 187 -36.79 18.24 4.54
N ARG A 188 -36.19 18.10 5.73
CA ARG A 188 -35.59 19.19 6.52
C ARG A 188 -34.10 18.97 6.76
N ARG A 189 -33.64 17.73 6.86
CA ARG A 189 -32.24 17.40 7.10
C ARG A 189 -31.75 16.33 6.14
N LEU A 190 -30.64 16.61 5.47
CA LEU A 190 -30.01 15.71 4.52
C LEU A 190 -28.52 15.54 4.85
N PHE A 191 -28.10 14.32 5.14
CA PHE A 191 -26.70 13.97 5.33
C PHE A 191 -26.17 13.32 4.06
N ILE A 192 -25.27 13.99 3.35
CA ILE A 192 -24.75 13.56 2.04
C ILE A 192 -23.23 13.64 1.98
N ASP A 193 -22.55 13.71 3.13
CA ASP A 193 -21.09 13.67 3.15
C ASP A 193 -20.58 12.32 2.61
N ARG A 194 -19.44 12.36 1.92
CA ARG A 194 -18.88 11.21 1.16
C ARG A 194 -19.79 10.60 0.07
N THR A 195 -20.70 11.38 -0.49
CA THR A 195 -21.40 11.05 -1.75
C THR A 195 -20.69 11.65 -2.95
N ARG A 196 -21.19 11.40 -4.17
CA ARG A 196 -20.67 11.95 -5.43
C ARG A 196 -21.37 13.24 -5.86
N THR A 197 -22.11 13.89 -4.96
CA THR A 197 -22.84 15.13 -5.27
C THR A 197 -21.91 16.34 -5.34
N SER A 198 -22.23 17.29 -6.20
CA SER A 198 -21.48 18.53 -6.42
C SER A 198 -22.02 19.69 -5.59
N VAL A 199 -21.32 20.82 -5.60
CA VAL A 199 -21.82 22.08 -5.01
C VAL A 199 -23.06 22.56 -5.77
N ALA A 200 -23.09 22.40 -7.10
CA ALA A 200 -24.21 22.81 -7.93
C ALA A 200 -25.46 21.96 -7.66
N GLY A 201 -25.33 20.64 -7.60
CA GLY A 201 -26.46 19.76 -7.31
C GLY A 201 -27.08 20.00 -5.93
N ILE A 202 -26.26 20.36 -4.94
CA ILE A 202 -26.75 20.76 -3.61
C ILE A 202 -27.47 22.10 -3.65
N ALA A 203 -26.91 23.10 -4.33
CA ALA A 203 -27.53 24.42 -4.48
C ALA A 203 -28.89 24.31 -5.19
N ASP A 204 -28.97 23.48 -6.24
CA ASP A 204 -30.18 23.20 -6.99
C ASP A 204 -31.25 22.44 -6.18
N LEU A 205 -30.83 21.52 -5.30
CA LEU A 205 -31.76 20.89 -4.37
C LEU A 205 -32.29 21.89 -3.32
N LYS A 206 -31.40 22.74 -2.77
CA LYS A 206 -31.77 23.77 -1.78
C LYS A 206 -32.70 24.84 -2.36
N SER A 207 -32.53 25.24 -3.62
CA SER A 207 -33.44 26.20 -4.27
C SER A 207 -34.87 25.65 -4.37
N SER A 208 -34.99 24.32 -4.50
CA SER A 208 -36.29 23.63 -4.54
C SER A 208 -36.90 23.41 -3.15
N ASN A 209 -36.14 23.54 -2.07
CA ASN A 209 -36.60 23.34 -0.70
C ASN A 209 -35.78 24.22 0.26
N ALA A 210 -36.22 25.47 0.45
CA ALA A 210 -35.51 26.47 1.26
C ALA A 210 -35.34 26.06 2.74
N GLY A 211 -36.21 25.19 3.26
CA GLY A 211 -36.12 24.66 4.63
C GLY A 211 -35.16 23.48 4.80
N LEU A 212 -34.44 23.07 3.74
CA LEU A 212 -33.53 21.94 3.76
C LEU A 212 -32.14 22.32 4.30
N ALA A 213 -31.78 21.75 5.45
CA ALA A 213 -30.42 21.76 5.97
C ALA A 213 -29.62 20.57 5.45
N VAL A 214 -28.49 20.83 4.81
CA VAL A 214 -27.48 19.81 4.47
C VAL A 214 -26.45 19.77 5.59
N VAL A 215 -26.21 18.60 6.19
CA VAL A 215 -25.39 18.49 7.41
C VAL A 215 -24.37 17.33 7.29
N PRO A 216 -23.06 17.57 7.52
CA PRO A 216 -22.40 18.86 7.39
C PRO A 216 -22.39 19.31 5.92
N ASP A 217 -22.63 20.59 5.66
CA ASP A 217 -22.37 21.16 4.33
C ASP A 217 -20.87 21.47 4.19
N ARG A 218 -20.22 20.88 3.20
CA ARG A 218 -18.76 20.99 2.96
C ARG A 218 -18.46 21.41 1.52
N PRO A 219 -18.85 22.63 1.11
CA PRO A 219 -18.71 23.08 -0.28
C PRO A 219 -17.26 23.15 -0.74
N GLU A 220 -16.33 23.54 0.13
CA GLU A 220 -14.90 23.59 -0.20
C GLU A 220 -14.32 22.21 -0.49
N THR A 221 -14.67 21.20 0.32
CA THR A 221 -14.24 19.82 0.09
C THR A 221 -14.73 19.32 -1.27
N ARG A 222 -15.98 19.62 -1.64
CA ARG A 222 -16.53 19.25 -2.95
C ARG A 222 -15.85 19.97 -4.10
N ARG A 223 -15.54 21.27 -3.98
CA ARG A 223 -14.76 22.02 -4.99
C ARG A 223 -13.37 21.41 -5.20
N ARG A 224 -12.67 21.04 -4.12
CA ARG A 224 -11.35 20.39 -4.21
C ARG A 224 -11.43 19.04 -4.92
N ILE A 225 -12.44 18.22 -4.59
CA ILE A 225 -12.66 16.92 -5.25
C ILE A 225 -12.97 17.13 -6.74
N ALA A 226 -13.84 18.08 -7.09
CA ALA A 226 -14.17 18.37 -8.48
C ALA A 226 -12.94 18.80 -9.29
N ALA A 227 -12.09 19.68 -8.74
CA ALA A 227 -10.85 20.09 -9.39
C ALA A 227 -9.89 18.90 -9.61
N LEU A 228 -9.78 18.00 -8.64
CA LEU A 228 -8.96 16.78 -8.78
C LEU A 228 -9.50 15.83 -9.85
N VAL A 229 -10.83 15.65 -9.92
CA VAL A 229 -11.49 14.82 -10.94
C VAL A 229 -11.26 15.42 -12.32
N GLU A 230 -11.32 16.72 -12.48
CA GLU A 230 -11.11 17.39 -13.76
C GLU A 230 -9.66 17.24 -14.24
N VAL A 231 -8.68 17.43 -13.35
CA VAL A 231 -7.28 17.13 -13.64
C VAL A 231 -7.10 15.66 -14.07
N ALA A 232 -7.75 14.73 -13.36
CA ALA A 232 -7.67 13.31 -13.70
C ALA A 232 -8.29 12.98 -15.08
N ARG A 233 -9.41 13.62 -15.44
CA ARG A 233 -10.03 13.46 -16.77
C ARG A 233 -9.13 13.99 -17.87
N LYS A 234 -8.54 15.17 -17.68
CA LYS A 234 -7.62 15.76 -18.66
C LYS A 234 -6.42 14.83 -18.91
N LEU A 235 -5.81 14.32 -17.84
CA LEU A 235 -4.72 13.35 -17.95
C LEU A 235 -5.14 12.05 -18.62
N LEU A 236 -6.36 11.56 -18.37
CA LEU A 236 -6.90 10.37 -19.04
C LEU A 236 -7.10 10.61 -20.54
N ALA A 237 -7.62 11.77 -20.93
CA ALA A 237 -7.79 12.15 -22.33
C ALA A 237 -6.44 12.25 -23.06
N GLU A 238 -5.46 12.93 -22.46
CA GLU A 238 -4.09 13.03 -22.97
C GLU A 238 -3.45 11.64 -23.14
N SER A 239 -3.66 10.74 -22.17
CA SER A 239 -3.18 9.36 -22.23
C SER A 239 -3.80 8.56 -23.38
N LYS A 240 -5.12 8.69 -23.61
CA LYS A 240 -5.80 8.02 -24.73
C LYS A 240 -5.26 8.49 -26.08
N THR A 241 -5.03 9.79 -26.25
CA THR A 241 -4.44 10.36 -27.47
C THR A 241 -3.03 9.82 -27.72
N ALA A 242 -2.20 9.74 -26.66
CA ALA A 242 -0.85 9.21 -26.78
C ALA A 242 -0.83 7.72 -27.17
N VAL A 243 -1.75 6.92 -26.62
CA VAL A 243 -1.89 5.49 -26.99
C VAL A 243 -2.35 5.33 -28.44
N ALA A 244 -3.32 6.12 -28.89
CA ALA A 244 -3.77 6.10 -30.29
C ALA A 244 -2.65 6.49 -31.27
N ALA A 245 -1.84 7.49 -30.93
CA ALA A 245 -0.68 7.88 -31.73
C ALA A 245 0.39 6.78 -31.78
N ALA A 246 0.62 6.07 -30.66
CA ALA A 246 1.55 4.96 -30.60
C ALA A 246 1.07 3.74 -31.43
N ALA A 247 -0.23 3.45 -31.40
CA ALA A 247 -0.83 2.41 -32.24
C ALA A 247 -0.68 2.73 -33.74
N LYS A 248 -0.99 3.97 -34.16
CA LYS A 248 -0.80 4.41 -35.55
C LYS A 248 0.67 4.31 -36.00
N ALA A 249 1.62 4.64 -35.13
CA ALA A 249 3.05 4.51 -35.44
C ALA A 249 3.48 3.03 -35.54
N HIS A 250 2.94 2.15 -34.69
CA HIS A 250 3.15 0.71 -34.78
C HIS A 250 2.64 0.14 -36.11
N ASP A 251 1.44 0.51 -36.53
CA ASP A 251 0.84 0.02 -37.77
C ASP A 251 1.60 0.51 -39.02
N GLN A 252 2.14 1.72 -38.98
CA GLN A 252 3.01 2.25 -40.05
C GLN A 252 4.38 1.57 -40.13
N LEU A 253 4.88 1.01 -39.03
CA LEU A 253 6.17 0.32 -38.96
C LEU A 253 6.08 -1.17 -39.30
N THR A 254 4.91 -1.78 -39.08
CA THR A 254 4.63 -3.20 -39.35
C THR A 254 4.98 -3.63 -40.79
N PRO A 255 4.56 -2.94 -41.87
CA PRO A 255 4.94 -3.31 -43.23
C PRO A 255 6.44 -3.06 -43.54
N LYS A 256 7.08 -2.08 -42.88
CA LYS A 256 8.52 -1.81 -43.05
C LYS A 256 9.40 -2.90 -42.42
N VAL A 257 8.96 -3.47 -41.29
CA VAL A 257 9.62 -4.62 -40.65
C VAL A 257 9.42 -5.90 -41.50
N GLY A 258 8.26 -6.07 -42.14
CA GLY A 258 8.04 -7.14 -43.11
C GLY A 258 8.94 -7.05 -44.35
N ALA A 259 9.18 -5.83 -44.86
CA ALA A 259 10.12 -5.59 -45.96
C ALA A 259 11.58 -5.85 -45.56
N LEU A 260 11.96 -5.49 -44.33
CA LEU A 260 13.31 -5.74 -43.80
C LEU A 260 13.58 -7.24 -43.56
N LYS A 261 12.57 -8.02 -43.14
CA LYS A 261 12.68 -9.48 -43.04
C LYS A 261 12.91 -10.16 -44.40
N LYS A 262 12.26 -9.68 -45.46
CA LYS A 262 12.50 -10.19 -46.83
C LYS A 262 13.91 -9.89 -47.36
N ASN A 263 14.57 -8.82 -46.89
CA ASN A 263 15.97 -8.52 -47.23
C ASN A 263 16.98 -9.31 -46.37
N GLU A 264 16.59 -9.74 -45.17
CA GLU A 264 17.44 -10.55 -44.29
C GLU A 264 17.56 -12.00 -44.81
N ASP A 265 16.49 -12.56 -45.36
CA ASP A 265 16.48 -13.90 -45.97
C ASP A 265 17.20 -13.96 -47.34
N ALA A 266 17.46 -12.82 -47.99
CA ALA A 266 18.24 -12.74 -49.23
C ALA A 266 19.76 -12.64 -49.01
N THR A 267 20.24 -12.47 -47.77
CA THR A 267 21.67 -12.25 -47.48
C THR A 267 22.30 -13.41 -46.69
N LYS A 268 21.87 -14.64 -46.98
CA LYS A 268 22.48 -15.88 -46.45
C LYS A 268 22.90 -16.88 -47.54
N ALA A 269 23.13 -16.41 -48.77
CA ALA A 269 23.62 -17.21 -49.90
C ALA A 269 24.69 -16.48 -50.76
N ALA A 270 25.58 -15.69 -50.15
CA ALA A 270 26.64 -14.99 -50.88
C ALA A 270 27.99 -14.93 -50.13
N SER A 271 28.41 -16.04 -49.52
CA SER A 271 29.77 -16.18 -48.97
C SER A 271 30.58 -17.34 -49.57
N GLU A 272 30.30 -17.75 -50.81
CA GLU A 272 31.05 -18.78 -51.53
C GLU A 272 31.58 -18.36 -52.92
N ALA A 273 31.59 -17.07 -53.26
CA ALA A 273 32.05 -16.58 -54.57
C ALA A 273 33.19 -15.54 -54.50
N ALA A 274 34.16 -15.70 -53.59
CA ALA A 274 35.40 -14.91 -53.58
C ALA A 274 36.66 -15.79 -53.52
N LYS A 275 36.62 -16.94 -54.21
CA LYS A 275 37.75 -17.84 -54.47
C LYS A 275 37.99 -18.04 -55.99
N LYS A 276 37.75 -17.00 -56.79
CA LYS A 276 37.96 -16.97 -58.25
C LYS A 276 38.47 -15.60 -58.71
N GLN A 277 39.67 -15.21 -58.27
CA GLN A 277 40.52 -14.19 -58.95
C GLN A 277 41.95 -14.22 -58.38
N SER A 278 42.46 -15.44 -58.13
CA SER A 278 43.85 -15.69 -57.72
C SER A 278 44.75 -16.14 -58.87
N ASP A 279 44.25 -16.27 -60.09
CA ASP A 279 45.03 -16.78 -61.22
C ASP A 279 44.82 -15.91 -62.47
N ALA A 280 45.36 -14.70 -62.40
CA ALA A 280 45.80 -13.97 -63.58
C ALA A 280 47.23 -13.51 -63.28
N ALA A 281 48.15 -14.44 -63.47
CA ALA A 281 49.42 -14.26 -64.15
C ALA A 281 50.16 -12.95 -63.80
N ASN A 282 51.22 -12.99 -62.98
CA ASN A 282 52.51 -13.53 -63.40
C ASN A 282 52.84 -13.23 -64.88
N LYS A 283 52.69 -11.96 -65.30
CA LYS A 283 53.34 -11.45 -66.51
C LYS A 283 53.67 -9.97 -66.41
N ALA A 284 54.55 -9.62 -65.48
CA ALA A 284 55.49 -8.50 -65.59
C ALA A 284 56.52 -8.59 -64.46
N GLN A 285 57.19 -9.75 -64.42
CA GLN A 285 58.48 -9.87 -63.76
C GLN A 285 59.50 -9.14 -64.64
N ALA A 286 60.42 -8.43 -63.98
CA ALA A 286 61.67 -7.91 -64.51
C ALA A 286 61.58 -6.67 -65.39
N GLU A 287 61.80 -5.50 -64.78
CA GLU A 287 62.90 -4.62 -65.18
C GLU A 287 63.17 -3.58 -64.08
N THR A 288 64.45 -3.30 -63.84
CA THR A 288 64.97 -2.19 -63.01
C THR A 288 65.13 -2.43 -61.50
N LYS A 289 65.72 -3.58 -61.17
CA LYS A 289 66.60 -3.77 -60.00
C LYS A 289 67.88 -2.93 -60.17
N LYS A 290 67.85 -1.60 -59.97
CA LYS A 290 69.06 -0.78 -59.70
C LYS A 290 68.82 0.68 -59.29
N ALA A 291 67.84 0.95 -58.42
CA ALA A 291 67.73 2.26 -57.74
C ALA A 291 67.22 2.15 -56.30
N VAL A 292 67.39 0.96 -55.68
CA VAL A 292 66.83 0.61 -54.35
C VAL A 292 67.83 0.86 -53.20
N ASP A 293 69.12 1.09 -53.47
CA ASP A 293 70.12 1.18 -52.40
C ASP A 293 70.32 2.60 -51.83
N GLN A 294 69.72 3.65 -52.41
CA GLN A 294 69.75 5.02 -51.87
C GLN A 294 68.40 5.47 -51.26
N ALA A 295 67.37 4.60 -51.31
CA ALA A 295 66.07 4.83 -50.66
C ALA A 295 65.95 4.16 -49.26
N ALA A 296 66.86 3.24 -48.91
CA ALA A 296 66.80 2.45 -47.67
C ALA A 296 67.07 3.25 -46.38
N ALA A 297 67.78 4.40 -46.45
CA ALA A 297 68.01 5.25 -45.28
C ALA A 297 66.85 6.23 -44.97
N LYS A 298 66.07 6.63 -45.99
CA LYS A 298 64.86 7.45 -45.81
C LYS A 298 63.61 6.62 -45.51
N LEU A 299 63.60 5.33 -45.88
CA LEU A 299 62.52 4.39 -45.55
C LEU A 299 62.47 4.04 -44.05
N LYS A 300 63.60 4.01 -43.33
CA LYS A 300 63.61 3.71 -41.89
C LYS A 300 62.90 4.78 -41.05
N ALA A 301 63.16 6.06 -41.34
CA ALA A 301 62.50 7.20 -40.68
C ALA A 301 61.03 7.38 -41.10
N ALA A 302 60.67 7.05 -42.34
CA ALA A 302 59.28 7.05 -42.81
C ALA A 302 58.47 5.85 -42.26
N THR A 303 59.11 4.70 -42.05
CA THR A 303 58.47 3.49 -41.49
C THR A 303 58.13 3.68 -40.01
N GLU A 304 58.99 4.33 -39.21
CA GLU A 304 58.68 4.63 -37.80
C GLU A 304 57.51 5.63 -37.66
N LYS A 305 57.41 6.62 -38.55
CA LYS A 305 56.31 7.60 -38.57
C LYS A 305 54.99 7.02 -39.13
N TYR A 306 55.05 6.14 -40.12
CA TYR A 306 53.89 5.40 -40.66
C TYR A 306 53.34 4.38 -39.65
N THR A 307 54.20 3.66 -38.92
CA THR A 307 53.78 2.68 -37.90
C THR A 307 53.11 3.36 -36.70
N ALA A 308 53.57 4.57 -36.32
CA ALA A 308 52.93 5.40 -35.29
C ALA A 308 51.56 5.98 -35.75
N THR A 309 51.43 6.41 -37.01
CA THR A 309 50.19 7.01 -37.53
C THR A 309 49.13 5.95 -37.85
N LYS A 310 49.52 4.75 -38.31
CA LYS A 310 48.62 3.60 -38.51
C LYS A 310 48.04 3.08 -37.20
N LYS A 311 48.83 3.05 -36.12
CA LYS A 311 48.37 2.63 -34.78
C LYS A 311 47.35 3.62 -34.17
N LEU A 312 47.46 4.91 -34.49
CA LEU A 312 46.49 5.95 -34.09
C LEU A 312 45.23 5.96 -34.98
N ALA A 313 45.35 5.68 -36.28
CA ALA A 313 44.23 5.57 -37.19
C ALA A 313 43.37 4.31 -36.95
N ASP A 314 44.00 3.16 -36.68
CA ASP A 314 43.29 1.92 -36.34
C ASP A 314 42.65 1.99 -34.95
N ALA A 315 43.26 2.70 -33.99
CA ALA A 315 42.66 2.99 -32.68
C ALA A 315 41.49 3.99 -32.75
N ALA A 316 41.55 5.00 -33.65
CA ALA A 316 40.45 5.94 -33.88
C ALA A 316 39.28 5.30 -34.64
N LYS A 317 39.54 4.39 -35.58
CA LYS A 317 38.51 3.64 -36.33
C LYS A 317 37.81 2.60 -35.45
N ALA A 318 38.53 1.94 -34.53
CA ALA A 318 37.95 1.04 -33.53
C ALA A 318 37.14 1.77 -32.43
N LYS A 319 37.56 2.97 -31.99
CA LYS A 319 36.77 3.80 -31.05
C LYS A 319 35.56 4.47 -31.70
N ALA A 320 35.63 4.89 -32.97
CA ALA A 320 34.50 5.49 -33.68
C ALA A 320 33.40 4.47 -34.05
N ALA A 321 33.77 3.23 -34.40
CA ALA A 321 32.79 2.15 -34.68
C ALA A 321 32.08 1.63 -33.40
N ALA A 322 32.76 1.62 -32.24
CA ALA A 322 32.17 1.23 -30.97
C ALA A 322 31.35 2.35 -30.29
N ALA A 323 31.69 3.63 -30.52
CA ALA A 323 30.94 4.78 -29.98
C ALA A 323 29.69 5.12 -30.80
N GLY A 324 29.68 4.89 -32.13
CA GLY A 324 28.52 5.16 -32.98
C GLY A 324 27.31 4.25 -32.69
N LYS A 325 27.55 2.96 -32.43
CA LYS A 325 26.48 1.97 -32.16
C LYS A 325 25.90 2.13 -30.74
N LYS A 326 26.75 2.36 -29.72
CA LYS A 326 26.32 2.66 -28.34
C LYS A 326 25.70 4.05 -28.18
N ALA A 327 26.12 5.07 -28.93
CA ALA A 327 25.49 6.38 -28.90
C ALA A 327 24.12 6.38 -29.60
N ALA A 328 23.94 5.63 -30.69
CA ALA A 328 22.63 5.47 -31.33
C ALA A 328 21.65 4.67 -30.45
N GLU A 329 22.11 3.57 -29.82
CA GLU A 329 21.31 2.80 -28.87
C GLU A 329 21.01 3.59 -27.59
N ALA A 330 21.96 4.36 -27.04
CA ALA A 330 21.74 5.21 -25.88
C ALA A 330 20.84 6.41 -26.18
N LYS A 331 20.91 7.00 -27.39
CA LYS A 331 20.02 8.09 -27.82
C LYS A 331 18.60 7.57 -28.10
N GLN A 332 18.47 6.36 -28.65
CA GLN A 332 17.19 5.69 -28.84
C GLN A 332 16.57 5.21 -27.51
N GLN A 333 17.38 4.72 -26.56
CA GLN A 333 16.95 4.37 -25.21
C GLN A 333 16.62 5.61 -24.38
N HIS A 334 17.36 6.72 -24.52
CA HIS A 334 17.08 8.00 -23.85
C HIS A 334 15.80 8.65 -24.39
N GLU A 335 15.55 8.60 -25.70
CA GLU A 335 14.30 9.09 -26.30
C GLU A 335 13.10 8.17 -25.98
N ARG A 336 13.29 6.85 -25.92
CA ARG A 336 12.28 5.91 -25.42
C ARG A 336 11.98 6.14 -23.93
N ALA A 337 13.00 6.40 -23.12
CA ALA A 337 12.85 6.75 -21.71
C ALA A 337 12.17 8.11 -21.52
N LYS A 338 12.50 9.14 -22.32
CA LYS A 338 11.80 10.44 -22.32
C LYS A 338 10.32 10.32 -22.68
N LYS A 339 9.99 9.51 -23.69
CA LYS A 339 8.60 9.27 -24.12
C LYS A 339 7.81 8.38 -23.14
N ALA A 340 8.48 7.44 -22.47
CA ALA A 340 7.85 6.57 -21.46
C ALA A 340 7.76 7.22 -20.07
N LYS A 341 8.55 8.27 -19.79
CA LYS A 341 8.61 8.93 -18.49
C LYS A 341 7.26 9.46 -17.99
N PRO A 342 6.41 10.13 -18.80
CA PRO A 342 5.09 10.57 -18.33
C PRO A 342 4.15 9.43 -17.97
N ALA A 343 4.16 8.34 -18.76
CA ALA A 343 3.33 7.16 -18.50
C ALA A 343 3.84 6.37 -17.29
N PHE A 344 5.16 6.28 -17.11
CA PHE A 344 5.80 5.71 -15.93
C PHE A 344 5.53 6.57 -14.69
N ASP A 345 5.61 7.90 -14.79
CA ASP A 345 5.32 8.83 -13.71
C ASP A 345 3.83 8.81 -13.34
N LEU A 346 2.92 8.67 -14.32
CA LEU A 346 1.49 8.51 -14.11
C LEU A 346 1.16 7.16 -13.48
N ALA A 347 1.72 6.07 -13.98
CA ALA A 347 1.59 4.74 -13.38
C ALA A 347 2.13 4.73 -11.95
N LYS A 348 3.27 5.40 -11.70
CA LYS A 348 3.84 5.58 -10.36
C LYS A 348 2.92 6.44 -9.48
N ARG A 349 2.30 7.50 -9.99
CA ARG A 349 1.32 8.32 -9.26
C ARG A 349 0.04 7.56 -8.94
N ILE A 350 -0.48 6.75 -9.86
CA ILE A 350 -1.66 5.89 -9.66
C ILE A 350 -1.33 4.77 -8.67
N GLN A 351 -0.17 4.13 -8.80
CA GLN A 351 0.36 3.16 -7.85
C GLN A 351 0.46 3.79 -6.45
N VAL A 352 1.05 4.98 -6.35
CA VAL A 352 1.19 5.72 -5.09
C VAL A 352 -0.18 6.13 -4.53
N ALA A 353 -1.12 6.60 -5.35
CA ALA A 353 -2.46 6.97 -4.91
C ALA A 353 -3.28 5.75 -4.43
N SER A 354 -3.18 4.63 -5.15
CA SER A 354 -3.78 3.35 -4.75
C SER A 354 -3.17 2.83 -3.45
N GLN A 355 -1.84 2.91 -3.33
CA GLN A 355 -1.13 2.58 -2.10
C GLN A 355 -1.54 3.51 -0.95
N LEU A 356 -1.64 4.82 -1.15
CA LEU A 356 -2.10 5.76 -0.12
C LEU A 356 -3.55 5.49 0.29
N ARG A 357 -4.42 5.08 -0.63
CA ARG A 357 -5.81 4.69 -0.32
C ARG A 357 -5.87 3.40 0.49
N LEU A 358 -5.07 2.39 0.15
CA LEU A 358 -4.94 1.16 0.93
C LEU A 358 -4.31 1.41 2.32
N ALA A 359 -3.34 2.32 2.38
CA ALA A 359 -2.73 2.78 3.61
C ALA A 359 -3.77 3.40 4.54
N ASP A 360 -4.55 4.33 4.01
CA ASP A 360 -5.60 5.03 4.74
C ASP A 360 -6.72 4.06 5.16
N ALA A 361 -7.08 3.08 4.32
CA ALA A 361 -8.02 2.03 4.69
C ALA A 361 -7.52 1.17 5.85
N ARG A 362 -6.25 0.70 5.79
CA ARG A 362 -5.65 -0.12 6.85
C ARG A 362 -5.42 0.68 8.13
N ARG A 363 -5.03 1.94 8.01
CA ARG A 363 -4.95 2.90 9.10
C ARG A 363 -6.32 3.10 9.77
N ARG A 364 -7.40 3.32 9.01
CA ARG A 364 -8.77 3.44 9.53
C ARG A 364 -9.25 2.15 10.19
N GLN A 365 -8.88 1.00 9.67
CA GLN A 365 -9.14 -0.29 10.31
C GLN A 365 -8.50 -0.35 11.71
N VAL A 366 -7.21 -0.02 11.83
CA VAL A 366 -6.48 -0.04 13.12
C VAL A 366 -6.94 1.06 14.11
N ILE A 367 -7.53 2.17 13.62
CA ILE A 367 -8.03 3.27 14.46
C ILE A 367 -9.49 3.07 14.90
N SER A 368 -10.25 2.20 14.23
CA SER A 368 -11.66 1.99 14.54
C SER A 368 -11.82 1.46 15.97
N PRO A 369 -12.63 2.11 16.82
CA PRO A 369 -12.87 1.63 18.19
C PRO A 369 -13.34 0.16 18.18
N GLY A 370 -12.59 -0.72 18.83
CA GLY A 370 -12.91 -2.15 18.93
C GLY A 370 -12.36 -3.04 17.81
N ALA A 371 -11.72 -2.49 16.77
CA ALA A 371 -11.10 -3.31 15.74
C ALA A 371 -9.85 -4.03 16.28
N PRO A 372 -9.70 -5.35 16.04
CA PRO A 372 -8.52 -6.09 16.49
C PRO A 372 -7.29 -5.68 15.68
N PHE A 373 -6.16 -5.49 16.37
CA PHE A 373 -4.86 -5.30 15.74
C PHE A 373 -4.20 -6.68 15.57
N GLU A 374 -4.27 -7.22 14.35
CA GLU A 374 -3.78 -8.55 13.97
C GLU A 374 -2.80 -8.44 12.78
N PRO A 375 -1.50 -8.30 13.04
CA PRO A 375 -0.48 -8.21 11.99
C PRO A 375 -0.20 -9.58 11.35
N ARG A 376 0.18 -9.57 10.07
CA ARG A 376 0.61 -10.79 9.36
C ARG A 376 2.13 -10.96 9.50
N GLN A 377 2.53 -12.03 10.21
CA GLN A 377 3.93 -12.38 10.47
C GLN A 377 4.28 -13.80 9.97
N ASP A 378 3.49 -14.32 9.05
CA ASP A 378 3.57 -15.66 8.46
C ASP A 378 4.68 -15.80 7.40
N LYS A 379 5.01 -14.70 6.69
CA LYS A 379 6.05 -14.67 5.66
C LYS A 379 7.09 -13.59 5.97
N LEU A 380 8.37 -13.97 5.91
CA LEU A 380 9.49 -13.05 6.12
C LEU A 380 10.29 -12.80 4.83
N PRO A 381 10.75 -11.56 4.56
CA PRO A 381 10.39 -10.35 5.29
C PRO A 381 8.89 -10.02 5.17
N SER A 382 8.29 -9.52 6.25
CA SER A 382 6.87 -9.13 6.24
C SER A 382 6.64 -8.01 5.23
N PRO A 383 5.57 -8.06 4.42
CA PRO A 383 5.33 -7.04 3.41
C PRO A 383 5.09 -5.68 4.06
N VAL A 384 5.77 -4.65 3.56
CA VAL A 384 5.55 -3.26 3.99
C VAL A 384 4.15 -2.83 3.56
N PRO A 385 3.25 -2.47 4.50
CA PRO A 385 1.93 -2.03 4.12
C PRO A 385 2.03 -0.68 3.39
N PRO A 386 1.13 -0.44 2.43
CA PRO A 386 1.05 0.86 1.78
C PRO A 386 0.99 2.01 2.81
N GLY A 387 1.66 3.14 2.50
CA GLY A 387 1.73 4.35 3.33
C GLY A 387 2.52 4.23 4.63
N ALA A 388 3.20 3.10 4.87
CA ALA A 388 4.26 3.05 5.85
C ALA A 388 5.50 3.83 5.38
N THR A 389 6.12 4.57 6.30
CA THR A 389 7.44 5.16 6.12
C THR A 389 8.49 4.13 6.48
N VAL A 390 9.23 3.65 5.47
CA VAL A 390 10.36 2.74 5.64
C VAL A 390 11.53 3.50 6.27
N LEU A 391 12.01 3.02 7.41
CA LEU A 391 13.21 3.51 8.09
C LEU A 391 14.47 2.78 7.63
N PHE A 392 14.35 1.48 7.35
CA PHE A 392 15.41 0.64 6.83
C PHE A 392 14.85 -0.62 6.16
N ASP A 393 15.17 -0.88 4.89
CA ASP A 393 14.71 -2.04 4.11
C ASP A 393 15.82 -3.04 3.77
N GLY A 394 17.03 -2.80 4.26
CA GLY A 394 18.22 -3.58 3.87
C GLY A 394 19.01 -2.99 2.72
N SER A 395 18.64 -1.80 2.22
CA SER A 395 19.48 -1.01 1.32
C SER A 395 20.70 -0.40 2.04
N ASP A 396 21.60 0.23 1.28
CA ASP A 396 22.81 0.88 1.82
C ASP A 396 22.52 2.22 2.52
N THR A 397 21.25 2.61 2.63
CA THR A 397 20.83 3.86 3.27
C THR A 397 19.82 3.61 4.37
N THR A 398 19.80 4.48 5.37
CA THR A 398 18.86 4.38 6.49
C THR A 398 18.29 5.76 6.81
N LYS A 399 17.12 5.79 7.44
CA LYS A 399 16.55 7.00 8.07
C LYS A 399 16.90 7.08 9.55
N PHE A 400 18.05 6.55 9.94
CA PHE A 400 18.55 6.64 11.31
C PHE A 400 19.74 7.61 11.39
N LEU A 401 19.80 8.33 12.51
CA LEU A 401 20.86 9.23 12.92
C LEU A 401 21.46 8.72 14.23
N SER A 402 22.67 9.16 14.56
CA SER A 402 23.28 8.91 15.87
C SER A 402 22.51 9.68 16.96
N LYS A 403 22.82 9.42 18.23
CA LYS A 403 22.33 10.24 19.35
C LYS A 403 22.79 11.70 19.28
N THR A 404 23.78 12.05 18.46
CA THR A 404 24.21 13.45 18.25
C THR A 404 23.50 14.10 17.06
N GLY A 405 22.65 13.37 16.33
CA GLY A 405 21.98 13.86 15.12
C GLY A 405 22.83 13.69 13.85
N GLU A 406 24.00 13.07 13.96
CA GLU A 406 24.93 12.86 12.85
C GLU A 406 24.66 11.51 12.14
N LYS A 407 25.49 11.19 11.16
CA LYS A 407 25.44 9.88 10.49
C LYS A 407 25.75 8.77 11.50
N ILE A 408 24.99 7.67 11.44
CA ILE A 408 25.27 6.48 12.25
C ILE A 408 26.58 5.81 11.83
N ASN A 409 27.21 5.10 12.76
CA ASN A 409 28.39 4.26 12.51
C ASN A 409 28.08 2.75 12.57
N TRP A 410 26.81 2.36 12.74
CA TRP A 410 26.38 0.97 12.64
C TRP A 410 26.57 0.48 11.20
N PRO A 411 27.34 -0.59 10.94
CA PRO A 411 27.59 -1.07 9.61
C PRO A 411 26.34 -1.76 9.03
N ILE A 412 26.24 -1.73 7.71
CA ILE A 412 25.25 -2.49 6.96
C ILE A 412 25.98 -3.70 6.37
N GLU A 413 25.67 -4.90 6.90
CA GLU A 413 26.30 -6.15 6.50
C GLU A 413 25.27 -7.05 5.82
N LYS A 414 25.48 -7.35 4.54
CA LYS A 414 24.58 -8.21 3.75
C LYS A 414 23.10 -7.78 3.88
N GLY A 415 22.86 -6.47 3.79
CA GLY A 415 21.54 -5.86 3.93
C GLY A 415 20.97 -5.83 5.36
N ASN A 416 21.81 -5.96 6.39
CA ASN A 416 21.36 -5.88 7.78
C ASN A 416 22.09 -4.77 8.50
N LEU A 417 21.36 -3.91 9.19
CA LEU A 417 21.93 -2.89 10.05
C LEU A 417 22.38 -3.57 11.35
N VAL A 418 23.68 -3.56 11.64
CA VAL A 418 24.26 -4.30 12.77
C VAL A 418 24.58 -3.36 13.91
N SER A 419 24.05 -3.66 15.10
CA SER A 419 24.36 -2.88 16.29
C SER A 419 25.83 -2.96 16.65
N THR A 420 26.46 -1.80 16.82
CA THR A 420 27.86 -1.71 17.28
C THR A 420 27.92 -1.04 18.62
N LYS A 421 28.64 -1.67 19.55
CA LYS A 421 28.95 -1.12 20.86
C LYS A 421 29.65 0.23 20.70
N GLY A 422 29.15 1.27 21.37
CA GLY A 422 29.91 2.50 21.60
C GLY A 422 29.93 2.88 23.07
N GLY A 423 31.11 3.31 23.54
CA GLY A 423 31.36 3.69 24.92
C GLY A 423 30.77 2.68 25.92
N SER A 424 29.97 3.19 26.87
CA SER A 424 29.25 2.40 27.87
C SER A 424 27.89 1.92 27.35
N ASN A 425 27.86 1.18 26.23
CA ASN A 425 26.65 0.61 25.61
C ASN A 425 25.56 1.65 25.29
N SER A 426 25.96 2.77 24.68
CA SER A 426 25.07 3.93 24.50
C SER A 426 24.94 4.38 23.05
N ASN A 427 25.47 3.61 22.10
CA ASN A 427 25.47 3.96 20.68
C ASN A 427 24.13 3.66 19.98
N HIS A 428 23.03 4.08 20.60
CA HIS A 428 21.70 3.90 20.05
C HIS A 428 21.55 4.70 18.75
N VAL A 429 20.71 4.22 17.84
CA VAL A 429 20.35 4.96 16.63
C VAL A 429 18.91 5.48 16.71
N VAL A 430 18.66 6.65 16.14
CA VAL A 430 17.44 7.45 16.33
C VAL A 430 16.80 7.72 14.97
N SER A 431 15.52 7.46 14.78
CA SER A 431 14.87 7.75 13.50
C SER A 431 14.83 9.26 13.21
N SER A 432 15.16 9.67 11.98
CA SER A 432 14.96 11.04 11.49
C SER A 432 13.50 11.35 11.12
N VAL A 433 12.59 10.47 11.52
CA VAL A 433 11.13 10.59 11.34
C VAL A 433 10.51 10.50 12.72
N HIS A 434 9.68 11.48 13.06
CA HIS A 434 8.91 11.53 14.31
C HIS A 434 7.43 11.32 14.00
N PHE A 435 6.69 10.74 14.95
CA PHE A 435 5.26 10.44 14.85
C PHE A 435 4.61 10.59 16.23
N ARG A 436 3.28 10.61 16.32
CA ARG A 436 2.55 10.57 17.61
C ARG A 436 1.97 9.20 17.89
N ASP A 437 1.06 8.74 17.02
CA ASP A 437 0.50 7.38 17.10
C ASP A 437 0.91 6.59 15.85
N ALA A 438 1.31 5.33 16.00
CA ALA A 438 1.76 4.52 14.87
C ALA A 438 1.61 3.02 15.11
N VAL A 439 1.60 2.26 14.01
CA VAL A 439 2.07 0.88 13.99
C VAL A 439 3.55 0.90 13.61
N ILE A 440 4.39 0.20 14.38
CA ILE A 440 5.83 0.12 14.18
C ILE A 440 6.18 -1.34 13.93
N HIS A 441 6.97 -1.59 12.89
CA HIS A 441 7.43 -2.92 12.55
C HIS A 441 8.95 -2.98 12.59
N VAL A 442 9.48 -4.05 13.17
CA VAL A 442 10.93 -4.28 13.31
C VAL A 442 11.21 -5.78 13.17
N GLU A 443 12.00 -6.16 12.16
CA GLU A 443 12.62 -7.49 12.14
C GLU A 443 14.03 -7.42 12.72
N PHE A 444 14.34 -8.35 13.62
CA PHE A 444 15.63 -8.40 14.28
C PHE A 444 16.14 -9.82 14.46
N LEU A 445 17.47 -9.96 14.53
CA LEU A 445 18.14 -11.23 14.68
C LEU A 445 19.18 -11.12 15.79
N LEU A 446 19.02 -11.95 16.82
CA LEU A 446 19.96 -12.00 17.94
C LEU A 446 21.24 -12.72 17.52
N PRO A 447 22.40 -12.30 18.04
CA PRO A 447 23.65 -13.01 17.80
C PRO A 447 23.64 -14.41 18.42
N PRO A 448 24.41 -15.37 17.85
CA PRO A 448 24.48 -16.73 18.35
C PRO A 448 25.04 -16.83 19.77
N LYS A 449 25.89 -15.87 20.20
CA LYS A 449 26.51 -15.79 21.53
C LYS A 449 26.05 -14.54 22.29
N GLY A 450 26.10 -14.61 23.63
CA GLY A 450 25.69 -13.52 24.52
C GLY A 450 24.18 -13.42 24.73
N SER A 451 23.75 -12.46 25.57
CA SER A 451 22.33 -12.25 25.86
C SER A 451 21.57 -11.68 24.66
N GLY A 452 22.25 -11.05 23.69
CA GLY A 452 21.61 -10.38 22.56
C GLY A 452 20.75 -9.19 22.99
N ASN A 453 21.06 -8.59 24.15
CA ASN A 453 20.31 -7.46 24.70
C ASN A 453 20.32 -6.28 23.71
N SER A 454 19.16 -5.70 23.51
CA SER A 454 18.86 -4.52 22.70
C SER A 454 17.42 -4.11 23.03
N GLY A 455 16.81 -3.23 22.25
CA GLY A 455 15.44 -2.80 22.49
C GLY A 455 14.94 -1.86 21.43
N VAL A 456 13.62 -1.85 21.27
CA VAL A 456 12.92 -0.84 20.47
C VAL A 456 12.39 0.20 21.45
N TYR A 457 13.06 1.36 21.53
CA TYR A 457 12.54 2.46 22.34
C TYR A 457 11.60 3.30 21.49
N ILE A 458 10.33 3.25 21.83
CA ILE A 458 9.33 4.11 21.23
C ILE A 458 9.39 5.45 21.93
N HIS A 459 9.52 6.51 21.14
CA HIS A 459 9.59 7.88 21.63
C HIS A 459 10.81 8.13 22.53
N GLY A 460 11.79 7.22 22.61
CA GLY A 460 12.95 7.32 23.50
C GLY A 460 12.64 7.10 24.99
N ASN A 461 11.42 6.67 25.31
CA ASN A 461 10.91 6.58 26.67
C ASN A 461 10.45 5.17 27.04
N TYR A 462 9.82 4.46 26.10
CA TYR A 462 9.14 3.20 26.33
C TYR A 462 9.83 2.11 25.55
N GLU A 463 10.52 1.23 26.25
CA GLU A 463 11.27 0.13 25.65
C GLU A 463 10.39 -1.11 25.51
N LEU A 464 10.29 -1.62 24.28
CA LEU A 464 9.91 -3.00 24.05
C LEU A 464 11.20 -3.85 23.99
N GLN A 465 11.37 -4.73 24.96
CA GLN A 465 12.61 -5.43 25.26
C GLN A 465 13.02 -6.42 24.15
N ILE A 466 14.31 -6.43 23.76
CA ILE A 466 14.93 -7.45 22.92
C ILE A 466 16.04 -8.12 23.74
N ILE A 467 15.83 -9.37 24.14
CA ILE A 467 16.85 -10.15 24.85
C ILE A 467 16.61 -11.64 24.64
N ARG A 468 17.63 -12.49 24.74
CA ARG A 468 17.49 -13.94 24.64
C ARG A 468 16.57 -14.46 25.75
N SER A 469 15.34 -14.81 25.38
CA SER A 469 14.35 -15.42 26.28
C SER A 469 13.81 -16.77 25.77
N HIS A 470 14.17 -17.24 24.57
CA HIS A 470 13.65 -18.49 24.01
C HIS A 470 13.80 -19.68 24.97
N GLY A 471 12.71 -20.42 25.19
CA GLY A 471 12.68 -21.61 26.04
C GLY A 471 12.51 -21.34 27.53
N LYS A 472 12.48 -20.06 27.96
CA LYS A 472 12.18 -19.71 29.35
C LYS A 472 10.71 -19.99 29.67
N LYS A 473 10.47 -20.76 30.73
CA LYS A 473 9.10 -21.14 31.16
C LYS A 473 8.34 -19.95 31.76
N GLU A 474 9.02 -19.15 32.58
CA GLU A 474 8.42 -18.00 33.24
C GLU A 474 9.04 -16.68 32.77
N VAL A 475 8.19 -15.81 32.21
CA VAL A 475 8.59 -14.50 31.71
C VAL A 475 8.40 -13.41 32.75
N THR A 476 9.31 -12.44 32.74
CA THR A 476 9.38 -11.30 33.66
C THR A 476 9.34 -9.98 32.88
N GLN A 477 9.35 -8.84 33.59
CA GLN A 477 9.43 -7.51 32.95
C GLN A 477 10.78 -7.23 32.26
N LYS A 478 11.75 -8.15 32.36
CA LYS A 478 13.08 -8.04 31.74
C LYS A 478 13.23 -8.93 30.50
N ASP A 479 12.22 -9.74 30.17
CA ASP A 479 12.28 -10.70 29.07
C ASP A 479 11.74 -10.12 27.76
N MET A 480 12.05 -10.78 26.63
CA MET A 480 11.65 -10.35 25.29
C MET A 480 10.14 -10.11 25.20
N GLY A 481 9.75 -8.95 24.66
CA GLY A 481 8.35 -8.55 24.50
C GLY A 481 7.78 -7.84 25.72
N ALA A 482 8.53 -7.69 26.82
CA ALA A 482 8.16 -6.84 27.93
C ALA A 482 8.12 -5.36 27.51
N VAL A 483 7.14 -4.62 28.03
CA VAL A 483 7.24 -3.15 28.11
C VAL A 483 8.03 -2.84 29.37
N TYR A 484 9.33 -2.59 29.22
CA TYR A 484 10.28 -2.57 30.33
C TYR A 484 9.88 -1.57 31.43
N GLY A 485 9.80 -2.05 32.67
CA GLY A 485 9.35 -1.27 33.83
C GLY A 485 7.84 -1.07 33.97
N PHE A 486 7.03 -1.66 33.08
CA PHE A 486 5.57 -1.58 33.11
C PHE A 486 4.89 -2.95 33.13
N ALA A 487 5.25 -3.86 32.23
CA ALA A 487 4.58 -5.15 32.12
C ALA A 487 5.48 -6.23 31.52
N LYS A 488 5.35 -7.47 32.02
CA LYS A 488 5.91 -8.68 31.41
C LYS A 488 5.16 -9.01 30.11
N PRO A 489 5.74 -9.78 29.17
CA PRO A 489 4.97 -10.27 28.03
C PRO A 489 3.91 -11.27 28.48
N LEU A 490 2.82 -11.36 27.72
CA LEU A 490 1.73 -12.33 27.96
C LEU A 490 2.20 -13.77 27.77
N VAL A 491 3.04 -13.99 26.76
CA VAL A 491 3.60 -15.30 26.40
C VAL A 491 5.07 -15.16 26.01
N ASN A 492 5.84 -16.23 26.12
CA ASN A 492 7.19 -16.29 25.58
C ASN A 492 7.15 -16.70 24.10
N ALA A 493 7.12 -15.73 23.20
CA ALA A 493 7.09 -15.98 21.76
C ALA A 493 8.47 -15.87 21.09
N ALA A 494 9.57 -15.79 21.86
CA ALA A 494 10.91 -15.62 21.33
C ALA A 494 11.37 -16.87 20.56
N ARG A 495 11.88 -16.70 19.34
CA ARG A 495 12.58 -17.75 18.58
C ARG A 495 14.03 -17.92 19.02
N LYS A 496 14.72 -19.00 18.63
CA LYS A 496 16.13 -19.23 19.00
C LYS A 496 17.03 -18.12 18.44
N PRO A 497 18.16 -17.79 19.10
CA PRO A 497 19.19 -16.94 18.51
C PRO A 497 19.61 -17.42 17.11
N GLY A 498 19.91 -16.49 16.21
CA GLY A 498 20.15 -16.79 14.80
C GLY A 498 18.88 -16.95 13.94
N GLN A 499 17.68 -16.95 14.54
CA GLN A 499 16.42 -16.87 13.80
C GLN A 499 15.88 -15.44 13.81
N TRP A 500 15.25 -15.04 12.70
CA TRP A 500 14.57 -13.75 12.59
C TRP A 500 13.35 -13.69 13.51
N GLN A 501 13.31 -12.64 14.32
CA GLN A 501 12.22 -12.24 15.17
C GLN A 501 11.45 -11.11 14.47
N VAL A 502 10.16 -11.00 14.73
CA VAL A 502 9.33 -9.92 14.17
C VAL A 502 8.50 -9.27 15.26
N TYR A 503 8.67 -7.96 15.40
CA TYR A 503 7.75 -7.13 16.15
C TYR A 503 6.79 -6.37 15.24
N ASP A 504 5.52 -6.38 15.61
CA ASP A 504 4.51 -5.43 15.15
C ASP A 504 3.86 -4.78 16.37
N ILE A 505 3.97 -3.45 16.46
CA ILE A 505 3.69 -2.70 17.68
C ILE A 505 2.69 -1.58 17.37
N LEU A 506 1.46 -1.71 17.86
CA LEU A 506 0.49 -0.63 17.90
C LEU A 506 0.76 0.25 19.11
N TYR A 507 1.24 1.46 18.86
CA TYR A 507 1.58 2.46 19.86
C TYR A 507 0.63 3.66 19.83
N ARG A 508 0.17 4.06 21.02
CA ARG A 508 -0.57 5.31 21.26
C ARG A 508 0.21 6.15 22.27
N ALA A 509 0.64 7.34 21.86
CA ALA A 509 1.35 8.24 22.74
C ALA A 509 0.46 8.69 23.92
N PRO A 510 1.02 8.95 25.11
CA PRO A 510 0.30 9.66 26.16
C PRO A 510 -0.16 11.04 25.64
N ARG A 511 -1.32 11.50 26.11
CA ARG A 511 -1.76 12.88 25.84
C ARG A 511 -1.42 13.76 27.02
N ARG A 512 -0.86 14.93 26.73
CA ARG A 512 -0.47 15.94 27.70
C ARG A 512 -1.31 17.20 27.55
N ASP A 513 -1.52 17.93 28.64
CA ASP A 513 -2.08 19.28 28.64
C ASP A 513 -1.00 20.33 28.30
N ASP A 514 -1.40 21.60 28.32
CA ASP A 514 -0.54 22.77 28.12
C ASP A 514 0.60 22.88 29.16
N LYS A 515 0.36 22.37 30.37
CA LYS A 515 1.35 22.24 31.44
C LYS A 515 2.23 20.99 31.30
N GLN A 516 2.15 20.30 30.16
CA GLN A 516 2.90 19.08 29.84
C GLN A 516 2.58 17.90 30.78
N LYS A 517 1.51 17.93 31.58
CA LYS A 517 1.11 16.82 32.45
C LYS A 517 0.35 15.77 31.63
N ILE A 518 0.62 14.48 31.84
CA ILE A 518 -0.15 13.41 31.20
C ILE A 518 -1.60 13.44 31.71
N VAL A 519 -2.54 13.74 30.81
CA VAL A 519 -3.99 13.68 31.05
C VAL A 519 -4.62 12.37 30.52
N LYS A 520 -3.93 11.66 29.62
CA LYS A 520 -4.32 10.33 29.15
C LYS A 520 -3.10 9.43 29.00
N LYS A 521 -3.11 8.28 29.69
CA LYS A 521 -2.04 7.27 29.58
C LYS A 521 -1.89 6.78 28.14
N GLY A 522 -0.64 6.54 27.75
CA GLY A 522 -0.33 5.88 26.48
C GLY A 522 -0.68 4.39 26.53
N SER A 523 -0.62 3.72 25.37
CA SER A 523 -0.76 2.27 25.30
C SER A 523 0.10 1.61 24.23
N ILE A 524 0.46 0.35 24.49
CA ILE A 524 1.13 -0.55 23.54
C ILE A 524 0.31 -1.84 23.43
N THR A 525 0.04 -2.26 22.19
CA THR A 525 -0.33 -3.64 21.86
C THR A 525 0.75 -4.16 20.92
N ALA A 526 1.34 -5.31 21.23
CA ALA A 526 2.50 -5.82 20.49
C ALA A 526 2.37 -7.32 20.20
N TRP A 527 2.76 -7.69 18.98
CA TRP A 527 2.88 -9.07 18.52
C TRP A 527 4.34 -9.42 18.30
N LEU A 528 4.72 -10.62 18.70
CA LEU A 528 6.03 -11.21 18.47
C LEU A 528 5.84 -12.58 17.82
N ASN A 529 6.40 -12.76 16.61
CA ASN A 529 6.41 -14.04 15.90
C ASN A 529 5.05 -14.74 15.76
N GLY A 530 4.00 -13.97 15.50
CA GLY A 530 2.63 -14.44 15.31
C GLY A 530 1.85 -14.59 16.61
N GLN A 531 2.39 -14.17 17.76
CA GLN A 531 1.70 -14.26 19.05
C GLN A 531 1.59 -12.89 19.74
N LEU A 532 0.43 -12.63 20.33
CA LEU A 532 0.18 -11.42 21.10
C LEU A 532 0.97 -11.43 22.41
N VAL A 533 1.94 -10.52 22.56
CA VAL A 533 2.79 -10.43 23.75
C VAL A 533 2.46 -9.24 24.65
N GLN A 534 1.74 -8.23 24.15
CA GLN A 534 1.21 -7.11 24.94
C GLN A 534 -0.18 -6.75 24.44
N GLN A 535 -1.14 -6.57 25.34
CA GLN A 535 -2.51 -6.21 24.99
C GLN A 535 -2.93 -4.92 25.71
N ASN A 536 -2.96 -3.81 24.96
CA ASN A 536 -3.36 -2.49 25.46
C ASN A 536 -2.66 -2.07 26.78
N THR A 537 -1.39 -2.45 26.93
CA THR A 537 -0.58 -2.17 28.12
C THR A 537 -0.44 -0.67 28.32
N ARG A 538 -0.94 -0.16 29.45
CA ARG A 538 -0.97 1.27 29.76
C ARG A 538 0.30 1.75 30.44
N PHE A 539 0.80 2.91 30.04
CA PHE A 539 1.95 3.56 30.68
C PHE A 539 1.72 5.06 30.90
N GLY A 540 2.29 5.56 32.00
CA GLY A 540 2.34 6.98 32.37
C GLY A 540 3.72 7.55 32.09
N GLU A 541 4.27 8.32 33.03
CA GLU A 541 5.62 8.89 32.88
C GLU A 541 6.70 7.80 32.73
N PRO A 542 7.78 8.07 31.97
CA PRO A 542 8.88 7.13 31.79
C PRO A 542 9.50 6.74 33.14
N ARG A 543 9.57 5.44 33.41
CA ARG A 543 10.06 4.88 34.69
C ARG A 543 11.53 4.53 34.69
N SER A 544 12.09 4.13 33.56
CA SER A 544 13.50 3.76 33.47
C SER A 544 14.39 4.96 33.76
N VAL A 545 15.52 4.79 34.45
CA VAL A 545 16.56 5.82 34.52
C VAL A 545 17.55 5.72 33.36
N TYR A 546 17.56 4.57 32.67
CA TYR A 546 18.48 4.25 31.58
C TYR A 546 17.93 4.60 30.19
N HIS A 547 16.75 5.22 30.09
CA HIS A 547 16.21 5.56 28.77
C HIS A 547 17.01 6.70 28.10
N PRO A 548 16.98 6.80 26.75
CA PRO A 548 17.83 7.69 25.95
C PRO A 548 17.92 9.17 26.38
N TYR A 549 16.89 9.73 27.03
CA TYR A 549 16.90 11.14 27.44
C TYR A 549 17.44 11.40 28.84
N ARG A 550 17.59 10.36 29.68
CA ARG A 550 18.15 10.48 31.04
C ARG A 550 19.59 9.98 31.11
N HIS A 551 19.91 8.91 30.39
CA HIS A 551 21.24 8.31 30.43
C HIS A 551 22.08 8.66 29.20
N GLN A 552 23.25 9.29 29.44
CA GLN A 552 24.16 9.75 28.38
C GLN A 552 23.43 10.56 27.30
N THR A 553 22.58 11.49 27.75
CA THR A 553 21.77 12.34 26.88
C THR A 553 22.64 13.40 26.21
N THR A 554 22.34 13.71 24.95
CA THR A 554 23.06 14.71 24.15
C THR A 554 22.21 15.98 24.01
N PRO A 555 22.78 17.12 23.59
CA PRO A 555 22.00 18.30 23.25
C PRO A 555 20.89 18.02 22.23
N TYR A 556 21.19 17.21 21.21
CA TYR A 556 20.24 16.75 20.20
C TYR A 556 19.04 16.02 20.83
N LEU A 557 19.29 15.07 21.75
CA LEU A 557 18.24 14.32 22.42
C LEU A 557 17.44 15.17 23.42
N LYS A 558 18.07 16.12 24.11
CA LYS A 558 17.37 17.09 24.97
C LYS A 558 16.36 17.90 24.16
N ALA A 559 16.75 18.42 22.99
CA ALA A 559 15.86 19.17 22.11
C ALA A 559 14.65 18.33 21.64
N ILE A 560 14.89 17.07 21.28
CA ILE A 560 13.82 16.13 20.92
C ILE A 560 12.87 15.91 22.10
N PHE A 561 13.39 15.70 23.31
CA PHE A 561 12.56 15.44 24.49
C PHE A 561 11.69 16.64 24.86
N GLU A 562 12.23 17.85 24.80
CA GLU A 562 11.45 19.08 25.04
C GLU A 562 10.35 19.28 24.00
N LYS A 563 10.66 19.05 22.71
CA LYS A 563 9.65 19.10 21.64
C LYS A 563 8.59 18.02 21.83
N GLN A 564 8.98 16.83 22.25
CA GLN A 564 8.08 15.71 22.49
C GLN A 564 7.08 16.01 23.60
N LYS A 565 7.49 16.63 24.72
CA LYS A 565 6.54 16.96 25.80
C LYS A 565 5.44 17.92 25.34
N LYS A 566 5.72 18.80 24.37
CA LYS A 566 4.78 19.76 23.81
C LYS A 566 3.90 19.19 22.70
N THR A 567 4.46 18.32 21.86
CA THR A 567 3.80 17.84 20.63
C THR A 567 3.27 16.41 20.72
N MET A 568 3.71 15.67 21.74
CA MET A 568 3.53 14.23 21.89
C MET A 568 4.13 13.42 20.74
N THR A 569 4.94 14.04 19.86
CA THR A 569 5.62 13.36 18.77
C THR A 569 7.05 12.98 19.16
N GLY A 570 7.55 11.85 18.68
CA GLY A 570 8.93 11.44 18.89
C GLY A 570 9.42 10.36 17.92
N PRO A 571 10.72 10.00 17.99
CA PRO A 571 11.32 9.01 17.13
C PRO A 571 11.19 7.57 17.67
N VAL A 572 11.53 6.57 16.87
CA VAL A 572 11.90 5.23 17.33
C VAL A 572 13.43 5.16 17.48
N PHE A 573 13.91 4.50 18.53
CA PHE A 573 15.32 4.14 18.68
C PHE A 573 15.51 2.64 18.59
N LEU A 574 16.65 2.23 18.03
CA LEU A 574 17.19 0.88 18.19
C LEU A 574 18.37 0.95 19.14
N GLN A 575 18.32 0.14 20.19
CA GLN A 575 19.28 0.20 21.29
C GLN A 575 20.57 -0.56 20.92
N ASP A 576 21.71 0.10 21.11
CA ASP A 576 22.98 -0.57 21.39
C ASP A 576 23.00 -1.00 22.87
N HIS A 577 23.20 -2.29 23.13
CA HIS A 577 23.51 -2.79 24.47
C HIS A 577 24.75 -3.71 24.47
N GLY A 578 25.72 -3.42 23.60
CA GLY A 578 26.98 -4.14 23.51
C GLY A 578 26.90 -5.49 22.78
N HIS A 579 25.79 -5.77 22.09
CA HIS A 579 25.59 -7.01 21.33
C HIS A 579 25.29 -6.69 19.86
N PRO A 580 25.86 -7.46 18.90
CA PRO A 580 25.66 -7.24 17.47
C PRO A 580 24.30 -7.78 16.98
N THR A 581 23.22 -7.27 17.57
CA THR A 581 21.86 -7.52 17.12
C THR A 581 21.69 -6.90 15.73
N ARG A 582 21.15 -7.67 14.80
CA ARG A 582 20.95 -7.25 13.41
C ARG A 582 19.50 -6.85 13.21
N PHE A 583 19.28 -5.80 12.43
CA PHE A 583 17.95 -5.29 12.09
C PHE A 583 17.76 -5.27 10.57
N ARG A 584 16.53 -5.51 10.12
CA ARG A 584 16.09 -5.28 8.74
C ARG A 584 14.60 -4.94 8.75
N ASN A 585 14.08 -4.51 7.61
CA ASN A 585 12.64 -4.27 7.41
C ASN A 585 12.02 -3.50 8.59
N VAL A 586 12.45 -2.26 8.78
CA VAL A 586 11.98 -1.38 9.85
C VAL A 586 11.12 -0.30 9.24
N TRP A 587 9.86 -0.19 9.65
CA TRP A 587 8.94 0.81 9.11
C TRP A 587 7.90 1.29 10.13
N ILE A 588 7.36 2.48 9.88
CA ILE A 588 6.33 3.13 10.70
C ILE A 588 5.11 3.43 9.83
N LEU A 589 3.95 2.90 10.20
CA LEU A 589 2.67 3.28 9.63
C LEU A 589 1.96 4.26 10.58
N PRO A 590 1.91 5.57 10.26
CA PRO A 590 1.32 6.56 11.16
C PRO A 590 -0.20 6.39 11.28
N LEU A 591 -0.74 6.58 12.47
CA LEU A 591 -2.18 6.52 12.77
C LEU A 591 -2.81 7.91 12.91
N ASP A 592 -2.01 8.96 12.86
CA ASP A 592 -2.46 10.36 12.74
C ASP A 592 -1.51 11.16 11.85
N ASP A 593 -1.95 12.35 11.44
CA ASP A 593 -1.25 13.25 10.51
C ASP A 593 -0.01 13.92 11.12
N GLN A 594 0.45 13.45 12.28
CA GLN A 594 1.55 14.04 13.04
C GLN A 594 2.92 13.44 12.69
N LEU A 595 3.01 12.61 11.64
CA LEU A 595 4.28 12.10 11.15
C LEU A 595 5.03 13.18 10.38
N GLN A 596 6.27 13.45 10.78
CA GLN A 596 7.11 14.49 10.20
C GLN A 596 8.57 14.08 10.16
N GLY A 597 9.29 14.52 9.12
CA GLY A 597 10.75 14.47 9.12
C GLY A 597 11.30 15.39 10.21
N TYR A 598 12.35 14.96 10.88
CA TYR A 598 13.09 15.73 11.86
C TYR A 598 14.50 15.93 11.37
N LYS A 599 14.90 17.19 11.21
CA LYS A 599 16.28 17.56 10.91
C LYS A 599 16.93 18.07 12.19
N PRO A 600 18.14 17.58 12.53
CA PRO A 600 18.97 18.23 13.54
C PRO A 600 19.11 19.72 13.20
N GLN A 601 19.00 20.57 14.22
CA GLN A 601 19.26 22.01 14.09
C GLN A 601 20.75 22.28 14.08
#